data_AF-A0A372QUL1-F1
#
_entry.id   AF-A0A372QUL1-F1
#
_cell.length_a   1.000
_cell.length_b   1.000
_cell.length_c   1.000
_cell.angle_alpha   90.00
_cell.angle_beta   90.00
_cell.angle_gamma   90.00
#
_symmetry.space_group_name_H-M   'P 1'
#
loop_
_entity.id
_entity.type
_entity.pdbx_description
1 polymer ?
#
loop_
_entity_poly.entity_id
_entity_poly.type
_entity_poly.pdbx_seq_one_letter_code
_entity_poly.pdbx_strand_id
1 'polypeptide(L)'
;MRMFSAATPSISSENNPILKREVQRQKVNKLAEKCGLEPQNLLTFLQDPTIAKIVLRELKKKNEMPGLVFDWNDAGFNNVPTVPNCRNEQIGQTRTAVIANLTGAGAVNHDNILFTFPKGTAIGTWSRNITANLPWAKNQTGIPNICDSLLRINKITDNTGNVDIEDYLHILA
;
A
#
# COMPACT_ATOMS: atom_id res chain seq x y z
N MET A 1 59.52 -25.89 -1.60
CA MET A 1 58.83 -24.66 -2.04
C MET A 1 57.34 -25.00 -2.19
N ARG A 2 56.52 -24.73 -1.16
CA ARG A 2 55.08 -25.00 -1.18
C ARG A 2 54.35 -23.78 -1.74
N MET A 3 53.66 -23.95 -2.86
CA MET A 3 52.76 -22.92 -3.38
C MET A 3 51.50 -22.87 -2.51
N PHE A 4 51.19 -21.72 -1.94
CA PHE A 4 49.89 -21.44 -1.35
C PHE A 4 48.95 -20.92 -2.46
N SER A 5 47.87 -21.67 -2.72
CA SER A 5 46.75 -21.20 -3.54
C SER A 5 45.91 -20.24 -2.70
N ALA A 6 45.81 -18.99 -3.11
CA ALA A 6 44.94 -18.00 -2.49
C ALA A 6 43.51 -18.21 -3.00
N ALA A 7 42.63 -18.75 -2.14
CA ALA A 7 41.21 -18.77 -2.40
C ALA A 7 40.66 -17.34 -2.45
N THR A 8 40.06 -16.97 -3.57
CA THR A 8 39.34 -15.71 -3.73
C THR A 8 38.06 -15.76 -2.88
N PRO A 9 37.76 -14.77 -2.04
CA PRO A 9 36.52 -14.78 -1.27
C PRO A 9 35.34 -14.54 -2.22
N SER A 10 34.46 -15.52 -2.34
CA SER A 10 33.15 -15.38 -2.96
C SER A 10 32.28 -14.50 -2.08
N ILE A 11 32.16 -13.21 -2.43
CA ILE A 11 31.18 -12.32 -1.82
C ILE A 11 29.80 -12.80 -2.25
N SER A 12 29.00 -13.29 -1.30
CA SER A 12 27.61 -13.63 -1.57
C SER A 12 26.86 -12.38 -2.05
N SER A 13 26.22 -12.48 -3.21
CA SER A 13 25.54 -11.37 -3.88
C SER A 13 24.35 -10.78 -3.09
N GLU A 14 23.95 -11.44 -1.99
CA GLU A 14 22.75 -11.10 -1.22
C GLU A 14 22.92 -9.87 -0.30
N ASN A 15 24.14 -9.42 0.00
CA ASN A 15 24.40 -8.33 0.96
C ASN A 15 25.08 -7.09 0.39
N ASN A 16 25.15 -6.92 -0.93
CA ASN A 16 25.75 -5.73 -1.53
C ASN A 16 24.75 -4.54 -1.53
N PRO A 17 25.03 -3.44 -0.81
CA PRO A 17 24.12 -2.30 -0.67
C PRO A 17 23.85 -1.55 -1.99
N ILE A 18 24.79 -1.60 -2.94
CA ILE A 18 24.63 -0.96 -4.27
C ILE A 18 23.59 -1.74 -5.08
N LEU A 19 23.72 -3.07 -5.14
CA LEU A 19 22.76 -3.95 -5.80
C LEU A 19 21.36 -3.83 -5.18
N LYS A 20 21.27 -3.72 -3.84
CA LYS A 20 20.00 -3.54 -3.14
C LYS A 20 19.28 -2.24 -3.56
N ARG A 21 20.00 -1.12 -3.64
CA ARG A 21 19.45 0.17 -4.08
C ARG A 21 18.99 0.14 -5.53
N GLU A 22 19.75 -0.53 -6.40
CA GLU A 22 19.40 -0.68 -7.81
C GLU A 22 18.10 -1.48 -7.99
N VAL A 23 18.00 -2.63 -7.30
CA VAL A 23 16.78 -3.47 -7.32
C VAL A 23 15.57 -2.71 -6.78
N GLN A 24 15.75 -1.88 -5.74
CA GLN A 24 14.69 -1.05 -5.17
C GLN A 24 14.19 -0.01 -6.18
N ARG A 25 15.10 0.71 -6.84
CA ARG A 25 14.77 1.69 -7.90
C ARG A 25 14.02 1.04 -9.06
N GLN A 26 14.43 -0.16 -9.46
CA GLN A 26 13.75 -0.90 -10.53
C GLN A 26 12.28 -1.22 -10.21
N LYS A 27 11.89 -1.39 -8.92
CA LYS A 27 10.48 -1.61 -8.56
C LYS A 27 9.66 -0.35 -8.77
N VAL A 28 10.16 0.79 -8.32
CA VAL A 28 9.47 2.08 -8.48
C VAL A 28 9.33 2.42 -9.97
N ASN A 29 10.41 2.28 -10.74
CA ASN A 29 10.38 2.53 -12.18
C ASN A 29 9.36 1.66 -12.91
N LYS A 30 9.32 0.37 -12.57
CA LYS A 30 8.36 -0.55 -13.19
C LYS A 30 6.91 -0.26 -12.78
N LEU A 31 6.67 0.23 -11.57
CA LEU A 31 5.34 0.67 -11.18
C LEU A 31 4.94 1.92 -11.97
N ALA A 32 5.84 2.90 -12.08
CA ALA A 32 5.61 4.13 -12.84
C ALA A 32 5.29 3.83 -14.32
N GLU A 33 6.07 2.97 -14.95
CA GLU A 33 5.86 2.49 -16.32
C GLU A 33 4.45 1.89 -16.50
N LYS A 34 3.98 1.07 -15.55
CA LYS A 34 2.64 0.49 -15.59
C LYS A 34 1.52 1.53 -15.44
N CYS A 35 1.80 2.64 -14.80
CA CYS A 35 0.88 3.77 -14.68
C CYS A 35 0.99 4.76 -15.84
N GLY A 36 1.91 4.55 -16.80
CA GLY A 36 2.21 5.52 -17.86
C GLY A 36 2.85 6.81 -17.32
N LEU A 37 3.57 6.73 -16.21
CA LEU A 37 4.19 7.86 -15.52
C LEU A 37 5.70 7.71 -15.44
N GLU A 38 6.38 8.84 -15.24
CA GLU A 38 7.76 8.86 -14.77
C GLU A 38 7.82 8.59 -13.25
N PRO A 39 8.91 7.99 -12.72
CA PRO A 39 9.03 7.64 -11.30
C PRO A 39 8.78 8.81 -10.34
N GLN A 40 9.26 10.01 -10.68
CA GLN A 40 9.07 11.23 -9.88
C GLN A 40 7.63 11.76 -9.89
N ASN A 41 6.81 11.32 -10.84
CA ASN A 41 5.40 11.70 -10.96
C ASN A 41 4.48 10.72 -10.21
N LEU A 42 5.01 9.61 -9.68
CA LEU A 42 4.29 8.79 -8.71
C LEU A 42 4.10 9.57 -7.40
N LEU A 43 2.97 9.34 -6.74
CA LEU A 43 2.77 9.80 -5.37
C LEU A 43 3.90 9.30 -4.48
N THR A 44 4.36 10.16 -3.56
CA THR A 44 5.59 9.95 -2.79
C THR A 44 5.62 8.59 -2.09
N PHE A 45 4.51 8.14 -1.52
CA PHE A 45 4.45 6.84 -0.85
C PHE A 45 4.55 5.65 -1.83
N LEU A 46 4.09 5.79 -3.09
CA LEU A 46 4.31 4.78 -4.14
C LEU A 46 5.75 4.76 -4.66
N GLN A 47 6.56 5.78 -4.34
CA GLN A 47 7.99 5.78 -4.57
C GLN A 47 8.75 4.93 -3.52
N ASP A 48 8.07 4.45 -2.47
CA ASP A 48 8.64 3.45 -1.56
C ASP A 48 8.78 2.10 -2.29
N PRO A 49 10.00 1.52 -2.38
CA PRO A 49 10.23 0.27 -3.08
C PRO A 49 9.49 -0.95 -2.51
N THR A 50 9.18 -0.94 -1.21
CA THR A 50 8.42 -1.98 -0.52
C THR A 50 6.96 -1.91 -0.94
N ILE A 51 6.36 -0.72 -0.92
CA ILE A 51 4.99 -0.49 -1.39
C ILE A 51 4.89 -0.83 -2.87
N ALA A 52 5.82 -0.33 -3.69
CA ALA A 52 5.86 -0.63 -5.12
C ALA A 52 5.98 -2.14 -5.39
N LYS A 53 6.78 -2.87 -4.60
CA LYS A 53 6.89 -4.33 -4.70
C LYS A 53 5.58 -5.04 -4.38
N ILE A 54 4.83 -4.59 -3.38
CA ILE A 54 3.53 -5.17 -3.01
C ILE A 54 2.53 -4.95 -4.14
N VAL A 55 2.40 -3.70 -4.61
CA VAL A 55 1.52 -3.35 -5.73
C VAL A 55 1.87 -4.16 -6.99
N LEU A 56 3.15 -4.17 -7.39
CA LEU A 56 3.60 -4.93 -8.55
C LEU A 56 3.34 -6.44 -8.44
N ARG A 57 3.38 -7.01 -7.24
CA ARG A 57 3.10 -8.44 -7.01
C ARG A 57 1.65 -8.76 -7.39
N GLU A 58 0.72 -7.93 -6.95
CA GLU A 58 -0.71 -8.11 -7.25
C GLU A 58 -1.02 -7.74 -8.70
N LEU A 59 -0.33 -6.75 -9.27
CA LEU A 59 -0.49 -6.38 -10.68
C LEU A 59 -0.10 -7.50 -11.66
N LYS A 60 0.86 -8.36 -11.29
CA LYS A 60 1.28 -9.50 -12.13
C LYS A 60 0.26 -10.62 -12.23
N LYS A 61 -0.70 -10.69 -11.30
CA LYS A 61 -1.75 -11.71 -11.34
C LYS A 61 -2.71 -11.39 -12.50
N LYS A 62 -3.15 -12.43 -13.23
CA LYS A 62 -4.08 -12.30 -14.37
C LYS A 62 -5.53 -11.95 -13.98
N ASN A 63 -5.76 -11.56 -12.73
CA ASN A 63 -7.08 -11.19 -12.23
C ASN A 63 -7.30 -9.68 -12.39
N GLU A 64 -8.50 -9.28 -12.80
CA GLU A 64 -8.91 -7.87 -12.97
C GLU A 64 -9.38 -7.25 -11.66
N MET A 65 -8.85 -7.74 -10.53
CA MET A 65 -9.28 -7.33 -9.21
C MET A 65 -8.83 -5.88 -8.94
N PRO A 66 -9.76 -4.93 -8.73
CA PRO A 66 -9.38 -3.59 -8.29
C PRO A 66 -8.83 -3.66 -6.86
N GLY A 67 -8.01 -2.69 -6.49
CA GLY A 67 -7.44 -2.61 -5.16
C GLY A 67 -7.50 -1.23 -4.55
N LEU A 68 -7.43 -1.16 -3.23
CA LEU A 68 -7.21 0.07 -2.48
C LEU A 68 -5.83 0.04 -1.85
N VAL A 69 -5.05 1.10 -2.03
CA VAL A 69 -3.74 1.26 -1.38
C VAL A 69 -3.83 2.40 -0.36
N PHE A 70 -3.51 2.08 0.88
CA PHE A 70 -3.51 3.01 1.99
C PHE A 70 -2.09 3.50 2.27
N ASP A 71 -1.94 4.82 2.31
CA ASP A 71 -0.81 5.49 2.95
C ASP A 71 -1.23 5.87 4.37
N TRP A 72 -1.07 4.93 5.31
CA TRP A 72 -1.57 5.10 6.69
C TRP A 72 -0.84 6.23 7.41
N ASN A 73 -1.60 7.03 8.13
CA ASN A 73 -1.05 8.06 9.00
C ASN A 73 -1.09 7.57 10.46
N ASP A 74 0.09 7.27 11.02
CA ASP A 74 0.23 6.80 12.39
C ASP A 74 -0.31 7.81 13.42
N ALA A 75 -0.19 9.12 13.15
CA ALA A 75 -0.73 10.16 14.01
C ALA A 75 -2.26 10.14 14.06
N GLY A 76 -2.92 9.62 13.01
CA GLY A 76 -4.37 9.39 12.99
C GLY A 76 -4.87 8.33 13.97
N PHE A 77 -3.99 7.46 14.46
CA PHE A 77 -4.30 6.43 15.47
C PHE A 77 -3.55 6.65 16.78
N ASN A 78 -2.76 7.71 16.90
CA ASN A 78 -1.97 8.04 18.09
C ASN A 78 -2.09 9.53 18.42
N ASN A 79 -3.25 10.13 18.14
CA ASN A 79 -3.45 11.56 18.30
C ASN A 79 -3.45 12.01 19.77
N VAL A 80 -3.59 11.08 20.72
CA VAL A 80 -3.50 11.34 22.14
C VAL A 80 -2.77 10.18 22.84
N PRO A 81 -1.86 10.45 23.79
CA PRO A 81 -0.91 9.44 24.27
C PRO A 81 -1.49 8.38 25.23
N THR A 82 -2.69 8.56 25.79
CA THR A 82 -3.12 7.68 26.90
C THR A 82 -3.61 6.31 26.44
N VAL A 83 -4.08 6.19 25.19
CA VAL A 83 -4.48 4.90 24.59
C VAL A 83 -3.75 4.74 23.24
N PRO A 84 -2.57 4.11 23.25
CA PRO A 84 -1.76 3.97 22.03
C PRO A 84 -2.49 3.13 20.97
N ASN A 85 -2.24 3.47 19.70
CA ASN A 85 -2.82 2.86 18.50
C ASN A 85 -4.35 2.98 18.38
N CYS A 86 -4.99 3.80 19.21
CA CYS A 86 -6.40 4.16 19.10
C CYS A 86 -6.57 5.63 18.73
N ARG A 87 -7.43 5.89 17.75
CA ARG A 87 -7.92 7.22 17.45
C ARG A 87 -8.79 7.72 18.62
N ASN A 88 -8.65 9.00 18.97
CA ASN A 88 -9.47 9.68 19.98
C ASN A 88 -9.49 9.00 21.36
N GLU A 89 -8.44 8.26 21.71
CA GLU A 89 -8.36 7.47 22.95
C GLU A 89 -9.44 6.40 23.12
N GLN A 90 -10.20 6.11 22.06
CA GLN A 90 -11.33 5.22 22.18
C GLN A 90 -10.92 3.80 21.77
N ILE A 91 -10.97 2.89 22.75
CA ILE A 91 -10.72 1.46 22.53
C ILE A 91 -11.60 0.97 21.36
N GLY A 92 -10.95 0.33 20.40
CA GLY A 92 -11.60 -0.18 19.18
C GLY A 92 -11.49 0.74 17.96
N GLN A 93 -11.15 2.02 18.12
CA GLN A 93 -10.88 2.92 16.99
C GLN A 93 -9.46 2.74 16.44
N THR A 94 -9.16 1.54 15.95
CA THR A 94 -7.81 1.10 15.58
C THR A 94 -7.68 0.90 14.08
N ARG A 95 -6.43 0.89 13.56
CA ARG A 95 -6.16 0.46 12.18
C ARG A 95 -6.73 -0.94 11.92
N THR A 96 -6.61 -1.84 12.89
CA THR A 96 -7.14 -3.20 12.82
C THR A 96 -8.66 -3.22 12.59
N ALA A 97 -9.42 -2.29 13.18
CA ALA A 97 -10.86 -2.18 12.95
C ALA A 97 -11.19 -1.76 11.51
N VAL A 98 -10.40 -0.83 10.93
CA VAL A 98 -10.54 -0.46 9.51
C VAL A 98 -10.23 -1.64 8.60
N ILE A 99 -9.15 -2.37 8.91
CA ILE A 99 -8.75 -3.59 8.18
C ILE A 99 -9.85 -4.66 8.26
N ALA A 100 -10.43 -4.89 9.44
CA ALA A 100 -11.53 -5.84 9.62
C ALA A 100 -12.78 -5.42 8.82
N ASN A 101 -13.05 -4.12 8.71
CA ASN A 101 -14.15 -3.61 7.87
C ASN A 101 -13.89 -3.85 6.37
N LEU A 102 -12.64 -3.66 5.92
CA LEU A 102 -12.21 -3.99 4.55
C LEU A 102 -12.38 -5.48 4.24
N THR A 103 -11.86 -6.36 5.09
CA THR A 103 -11.94 -7.82 4.88
C THR A 103 -13.37 -8.34 5.02
N GLY A 104 -14.17 -7.75 5.91
CA GLY A 104 -15.61 -8.03 6.03
C GLY A 104 -16.40 -7.66 4.76
N ALA A 105 -15.92 -6.70 3.96
CA ALA A 105 -16.46 -6.38 2.65
C ALA A 105 -15.92 -7.27 1.51
N GLY A 106 -15.11 -8.29 1.83
CA GLY A 106 -14.55 -9.26 0.88
C GLY A 106 -13.18 -8.87 0.32
N ALA A 107 -12.48 -7.90 0.91
CA ALA A 107 -11.12 -7.57 0.49
C ALA A 107 -10.11 -8.63 0.94
N VAL A 108 -9.12 -8.91 0.08
CA VAL A 108 -7.92 -9.67 0.43
C VAL A 108 -6.84 -8.68 0.86
N ASN A 109 -6.31 -8.87 2.06
CA ASN A 109 -5.29 -8.02 2.67
C ASN A 109 -3.87 -8.42 2.21
N HIS A 110 -3.11 -7.45 1.71
CA HIS A 110 -1.69 -7.57 1.34
C HIS A 110 -0.86 -6.59 2.17
N ASP A 111 -0.18 -7.13 3.17
CA ASP A 111 0.76 -6.41 4.03
C ASP A 111 0.13 -5.20 4.77
N ASN A 112 -1.19 -5.24 5.01
CA ASN A 112 -1.99 -4.15 5.57
C ASN A 112 -1.98 -2.85 4.75
N ILE A 113 -1.41 -2.84 3.54
CA ILE A 113 -1.22 -1.64 2.71
C ILE A 113 -2.14 -1.68 1.50
N LEU A 114 -2.18 -2.83 0.81
CA LEU A 114 -2.99 -3.04 -0.38
C LEU A 114 -4.12 -4.02 -0.07
N PHE A 115 -5.32 -3.68 -0.49
CA PHE A 115 -6.52 -4.49 -0.31
C PHE A 115 -7.17 -4.75 -1.66
N THR A 116 -7.09 -5.98 -2.17
CA THR A 116 -7.68 -6.32 -3.48
C THR A 116 -9.10 -6.85 -3.31
N PHE A 117 -9.99 -6.44 -4.19
CA PHE A 117 -11.41 -6.77 -4.14
C PHE A 117 -11.78 -7.66 -5.33
N PRO A 118 -12.73 -8.59 -5.17
CA PRO A 118 -13.14 -9.48 -6.26
C PRO A 118 -13.75 -8.72 -7.44
N LYS A 119 -14.34 -7.55 -7.19
CA LYS A 119 -14.96 -6.67 -8.19
C LYS A 119 -15.14 -5.25 -7.63
N GLY A 120 -15.28 -4.25 -8.50
CA GLY A 120 -15.44 -2.85 -8.10
C GLY A 120 -16.67 -2.60 -7.21
N THR A 121 -17.74 -3.38 -7.34
CA THR A 121 -18.93 -3.25 -6.47
C THR A 121 -18.63 -3.57 -5.00
N ALA A 122 -17.62 -4.39 -4.70
CA ALA A 122 -17.20 -4.67 -3.33
C ALA A 122 -16.49 -3.47 -2.67
N ILE A 123 -15.77 -2.64 -3.46
CA ILE A 123 -15.25 -1.35 -2.99
C ILE A 123 -16.40 -0.42 -2.61
N GLY A 124 -17.46 -0.36 -3.43
CA GLY A 124 -18.67 0.40 -3.11
C GLY A 124 -19.38 -0.09 -1.85
N THR A 125 -19.40 -1.41 -1.60
CA THR A 125 -19.90 -1.98 -0.34
C THR A 125 -19.04 -1.54 0.85
N TRP A 126 -17.71 -1.62 0.72
CA TRP A 126 -16.81 -1.13 1.76
C TRP A 126 -17.02 0.37 2.06
N SER A 127 -17.12 1.21 1.03
CA SER A 127 -17.38 2.65 1.18
C SER A 127 -18.65 2.97 1.97
N ARG A 128 -19.74 2.21 1.75
CA ARG A 128 -20.95 2.32 2.55
C ARG A 128 -20.74 1.81 3.99
N ASN A 129 -20.06 0.69 4.15
CA ASN A 129 -19.81 0.07 5.45
C ASN A 129 -18.89 0.91 6.34
N ILE A 130 -17.87 1.58 5.79
CA ILE A 130 -17.00 2.44 6.59
C ILE A 130 -17.79 3.66 7.11
N THR A 131 -18.66 4.24 6.29
CA THR A 131 -19.53 5.36 6.69
C THR A 131 -20.51 4.93 7.79
N ALA A 132 -21.13 3.76 7.66
CA ALA A 132 -22.14 3.27 8.60
C ALA A 132 -21.53 2.74 9.90
N ASN A 133 -20.46 1.95 9.81
CA ASN A 133 -19.95 1.17 10.94
C ASN A 133 -18.76 1.84 11.63
N LEU A 134 -17.99 2.67 10.93
CA LEU A 134 -16.79 3.35 11.44
C LEU A 134 -16.83 4.84 11.11
N PRO A 135 -17.87 5.60 11.51
CA PRO A 135 -17.95 7.04 11.20
C PRO A 135 -16.75 7.83 11.76
N TRP A 136 -16.12 7.32 12.82
CA TRP A 136 -14.90 7.89 13.40
C TRP A 136 -13.68 7.83 12.46
N ALA A 137 -13.68 6.95 11.45
CA ALA A 137 -12.58 6.81 10.50
C ALA A 137 -12.50 7.98 9.51
N LYS A 138 -13.60 8.74 9.37
CA LYS A 138 -13.67 9.93 8.53
C LYS A 138 -12.87 11.10 9.11
N ASN A 139 -12.58 12.08 8.26
CA ASN A 139 -11.97 13.34 8.67
C ASN A 139 -12.74 13.96 9.83
N GLN A 140 -11.97 14.50 10.78
CA GLN A 140 -12.50 15.18 11.95
C GLN A 140 -11.68 16.46 12.16
N THR A 141 -12.37 17.56 12.44
CA THR A 141 -11.70 18.85 12.67
C THR A 141 -10.74 18.74 13.84
N GLY A 142 -9.48 19.14 13.61
CA GLY A 142 -8.43 19.14 14.64
C GLY A 142 -7.83 17.76 14.96
N ILE A 143 -8.27 16.68 14.30
CA ILE A 143 -7.70 15.34 14.47
C ILE A 143 -7.00 14.92 13.17
N PRO A 144 -5.75 14.45 13.20
CA PRO A 144 -5.05 13.94 12.01
C PRO A 144 -5.90 12.87 11.30
N ASN A 145 -5.85 12.77 9.97
CA ASN A 145 -6.56 11.71 9.23
C ASN A 145 -5.95 10.33 9.51
N ILE A 146 -6.71 9.26 9.27
CA ILE A 146 -6.20 7.89 9.44
C ILE A 146 -5.24 7.46 8.31
N CYS A 147 -5.28 8.16 7.18
CA CYS A 147 -4.38 8.00 6.05
C CYS A 147 -4.12 9.36 5.40
N ASP A 148 -2.91 9.54 4.87
CA ASP A 148 -2.51 10.73 4.11
C ASP A 148 -2.91 10.62 2.64
N SER A 149 -3.05 9.39 2.14
CA SER A 149 -3.56 9.08 0.81
C SER A 149 -4.29 7.75 0.80
N LEU A 150 -5.33 7.66 -0.03
CA LEU A 150 -6.03 6.42 -0.32
C LEU A 150 -6.23 6.37 -1.83
N LEU A 151 -5.62 5.38 -2.48
CA LEU A 151 -5.69 5.26 -3.93
C LEU A 151 -6.48 4.04 -4.32
N ARG A 152 -7.25 4.16 -5.40
CA ARG A 152 -7.85 3.00 -6.05
C ARG A 152 -7.04 2.64 -7.29
N ILE A 153 -6.68 1.37 -7.35
CA ILE A 153 -5.99 0.75 -8.47
C ILE A 153 -7.01 -0.02 -9.30
N ASN A 154 -7.19 0.38 -10.56
CA ASN A 154 -7.97 -0.36 -11.54
C ASN A 154 -7.01 -0.94 -12.59
N LYS A 155 -7.04 -2.26 -12.78
CA LYS A 155 -6.33 -2.87 -13.91
C LYS A 155 -7.12 -2.58 -15.17
N ILE A 156 -6.49 -1.94 -16.14
CA ILE A 156 -7.10 -1.74 -17.45
C ILE A 156 -6.96 -3.08 -18.19
N THR A 157 -8.08 -3.76 -18.38
CA THR A 157 -8.18 -4.88 -19.29
C THR A 157 -7.85 -4.42 -20.69
N ASP A 158 -6.70 -4.87 -21.20
CA ASP A 158 -6.45 -5.24 -22.61
C ASP A 158 -4.93 -5.28 -22.82
N ASN A 159 -4.33 -6.46 -22.68
CA ASN A 159 -2.98 -6.90 -23.12
C ASN A 159 -1.74 -6.01 -22.85
N THR A 160 -1.90 -4.82 -22.28
CA THR A 160 -0.87 -3.81 -22.00
C THR A 160 -0.35 -3.95 -20.58
N GLY A 161 -1.19 -4.46 -19.67
CA GLY A 161 -0.87 -4.54 -18.25
C GLY A 161 -0.75 -3.15 -17.60
N ASN A 162 -1.38 -2.14 -18.22
CA ASN A 162 -1.47 -0.79 -17.72
C ASN A 162 -2.47 -0.71 -16.56
N VAL A 163 -2.24 0.28 -15.71
CA VAL A 163 -2.94 0.45 -14.45
C VAL A 163 -3.39 1.89 -14.35
N ASP A 164 -4.69 2.05 -14.13
CA ASP A 164 -5.27 3.31 -13.73
C ASP A 164 -5.19 3.44 -12.21
N ILE A 165 -4.71 4.59 -11.74
CA ILE A 165 -4.62 4.95 -10.33
C ILE A 165 -5.38 6.25 -10.14
N GLU A 166 -6.45 6.19 -9.35
CA GLU A 166 -7.25 7.36 -9.01
C GLU A 166 -7.17 7.67 -7.51
N ASP A 167 -7.23 8.95 -7.16
CA ASP A 167 -7.40 9.38 -5.78
C ASP A 167 -8.79 8.95 -5.28
N TYR A 168 -8.79 8.30 -4.13
CA TYR A 168 -9.96 7.73 -3.50
C TYR A 168 -10.11 8.19 -2.03
N LEU A 169 -9.32 9.21 -1.63
CA LEU A 169 -9.34 9.77 -0.28
C LEU A 169 -10.68 10.40 0.10
N HIS A 170 -11.46 10.86 -0.88
CA HIS A 170 -12.78 11.45 -0.67
C HIS A 170 -13.77 10.55 0.10
N ILE A 171 -13.55 9.23 0.14
CA ILE A 171 -14.37 8.31 0.97
C ILE A 171 -14.14 8.52 2.47
N LEU A 172 -12.93 8.94 2.85
CA LEU A 172 -12.51 9.19 4.23
C LEU A 172 -12.41 10.68 4.56
N ALA A 173 -12.58 11.56 3.58
CA ALA A 173 -12.69 13.01 3.77
C ALA A 173 -14.07 13.43 4.30
#